data_AF-A0A1H4GD67-F1
#
_entry.id   AF-A0A1H4GD67-F1
#
_cell.length_a   1.000
_cell.length_b   1.000
_cell.length_c   1.000
_cell.angle_alpha   90.00
_cell.angle_beta   90.00
_cell.angle_gamma   90.00
#
_symmetry.space_group_name_H-M   'P 1'
#
loop_
_entity.id
_entity.type
_entity.pdbx_description
1 polymer ?
#
loop_
_entity_poly.entity_id
_entity_poly.type
_entity_poly.pdbx_seq_one_letter_code
_entity_poly.pdbx_strand_id
1 'polypeptide(L)'
;MKTRLISFLAFAALACCAAFCGQVNKSNMVILEGKVSGLPDGILYLGDIYRPAVVMDSAVVKNGEFSFHLAVNDDFEPLFVQLYFNRQGNLEPLIFDSDDVLAANGKAFYTNGFMLERGATAITGVYKGFSPCC
;
A
#
# COMPACT_ATOMS: atom_id res chain seq x y z
N MET A 1 47.11 35.68 -7.76
CA MET A 1 47.05 34.52 -6.84
C MET A 1 45.71 34.36 -6.09
N LYS A 2 44.60 34.98 -6.53
CA LYS A 2 43.27 34.89 -5.89
C LYS A 2 42.29 33.94 -6.61
N THR A 3 42.54 33.62 -7.86
CA THR A 3 41.63 32.86 -8.73
C THR A 3 41.62 31.35 -8.46
N ARG A 4 42.68 30.79 -7.87
CA ARG A 4 42.78 29.34 -7.56
C ARG A 4 42.05 28.92 -6.28
N LEU A 5 41.78 29.86 -5.37
CA LEU A 5 41.11 29.56 -4.09
C LEU A 5 39.59 29.38 -4.26
N ILE A 6 39.00 30.09 -5.22
CA ILE A 6 37.55 30.07 -5.51
C ILE A 6 37.16 28.75 -6.19
N SER A 7 38.04 28.20 -7.03
CA SER A 7 37.81 26.93 -7.76
C SER A 7 37.73 25.71 -6.83
N PHE A 8 38.51 25.72 -5.74
CA PHE A 8 38.54 24.61 -4.77
C PHE A 8 37.31 24.58 -3.86
N LEU A 9 36.78 25.74 -3.48
CA LEU A 9 35.55 25.84 -2.68
C LEU A 9 34.32 25.35 -3.45
N ALA A 10 34.25 25.60 -4.76
CA ALA A 10 33.16 25.11 -5.62
C ALA A 10 33.16 23.58 -5.77
N PHE A 11 34.34 22.95 -5.85
CA PHE A 11 34.47 21.48 -5.94
C PHE A 11 34.07 20.78 -4.63
N ALA A 12 34.45 21.34 -3.48
CA ALA A 12 34.08 20.79 -2.18
C ALA A 12 32.55 20.86 -1.92
N ALA A 13 31.90 21.94 -2.37
CA ALA A 13 30.44 22.07 -2.27
C ALA A 13 29.71 21.05 -3.15
N LEU A 14 30.21 20.76 -4.36
CA LEU A 14 29.61 19.76 -5.25
C LEU A 14 29.75 18.33 -4.72
N ALA A 15 30.87 18.02 -4.07
CA ALA A 15 31.11 16.70 -3.45
C ALA A 15 30.20 16.46 -2.23
N CYS A 16 29.90 17.49 -1.42
CA CYS A 16 28.96 17.37 -0.31
C CYS A 16 27.50 17.13 -0.78
N CYS A 17 27.08 17.71 -1.90
CA CYS A 17 25.75 17.46 -2.46
C CYS A 17 25.58 16.02 -2.98
N ALA A 18 26.65 15.36 -3.43
CA ALA A 18 26.62 13.97 -3.88
C ALA A 18 26.56 12.97 -2.69
N ALA A 19 27.17 13.31 -1.55
CA ALA A 19 27.16 12.45 -0.36
C ALA A 19 25.81 12.48 0.40
N PHE A 20 25.01 13.53 0.21
CA PHE A 20 23.70 13.68 0.85
C PHE A 20 22.52 13.17 0.03
N CYS A 21 22.79 12.57 -1.15
CA CYS A 21 21.75 11.94 -1.97
C CYS A 21 21.36 10.58 -1.36
N GLY A 22 20.63 10.67 -0.24
CA GLY A 22 19.49 9.83 0.09
C GLY A 22 19.73 8.33 0.14
N GLN A 23 20.38 7.86 1.21
CA GLN A 23 20.09 6.52 1.72
C GLN A 23 18.66 6.56 2.30
N VAL A 24 17.65 6.53 1.43
CA VAL A 24 16.26 6.29 1.83
C VAL A 24 16.27 4.90 2.43
N ASN A 25 16.23 4.84 3.76
CA ASN A 25 16.17 3.58 4.49
C ASN A 25 14.81 2.96 4.17
N LYS A 26 14.76 2.19 3.09
CA LYS A 26 13.54 1.50 2.64
C LYS A 26 13.17 0.55 3.77
N SER A 27 12.03 0.79 4.40
CA SER A 27 11.47 -0.16 5.36
C SER A 27 11.38 -1.53 4.70
N ASN A 28 11.89 -2.57 5.38
CA ASN A 28 11.69 -3.97 4.99
C ASN A 28 10.30 -4.49 5.38
N MET A 29 9.42 -3.57 5.81
CA MET A 29 8.04 -3.84 6.16
C MET A 29 7.11 -3.01 5.28
N VAL A 30 6.06 -3.68 4.83
CA VAL A 30 4.86 -3.12 4.23
C VAL A 30 3.73 -3.37 5.23
N ILE A 31 3.09 -2.30 5.67
CA ILE A 31 2.01 -2.34 6.66
C ILE A 31 0.76 -1.80 5.99
N LEU A 32 -0.31 -2.57 6.01
CA LEU A 32 -1.63 -2.12 5.57
C LEU A 32 -2.57 -2.09 6.77
N GLU A 33 -3.05 -0.92 7.14
CA GLU A 33 -4.03 -0.74 8.22
C GLU A 33 -5.37 -0.33 7.62
N GLY A 34 -6.42 -1.02 8.02
CA GLY A 34 -7.76 -0.80 7.47
C GLY A 34 -8.79 -0.50 8.54
N LYS A 35 -9.68 0.45 8.25
CA LYS A 35 -10.91 0.72 9.00
C LYS A 35 -12.08 0.91 8.05
N VAL A 36 -12.79 -0.17 7.76
CA VAL A 36 -13.91 -0.20 6.82
C VAL A 36 -15.22 -0.43 7.55
N SER A 37 -16.08 0.59 7.55
CA SER A 37 -17.38 0.55 8.23
C SER A 37 -18.29 -0.51 7.60
N GLY A 38 -18.93 -1.31 8.46
CA GLY A 38 -19.86 -2.37 8.04
C GLY A 38 -19.18 -3.62 7.48
N LEU A 39 -17.85 -3.70 7.47
CA LEU A 39 -17.14 -4.91 7.07
C LEU A 39 -17.37 -6.02 8.12
N PRO A 40 -17.79 -7.23 7.73
CA PRO A 40 -18.04 -8.32 8.66
C PRO A 40 -16.77 -8.77 9.39
N ASP A 41 -16.93 -9.25 10.63
CA ASP A 41 -15.85 -9.91 11.36
C ASP A 41 -15.46 -11.23 10.68
N GLY A 42 -14.18 -11.57 10.71
CA GLY A 42 -13.69 -12.83 10.13
C GLY A 42 -12.21 -12.79 9.74
N ILE A 43 -11.84 -13.65 8.79
CA ILE A 43 -10.50 -13.66 8.20
C ILE A 43 -10.57 -13.00 6.82
N LEU A 44 -9.74 -12.00 6.65
CA LEU A 44 -9.53 -11.28 5.41
C LEU A 44 -8.23 -11.72 4.78
N TYR A 45 -8.24 -11.93 3.48
CA TYR A 45 -7.09 -12.35 2.71
C TYR A 45 -6.62 -11.22 1.83
N LEU A 46 -5.32 -11.02 1.76
CA LEU A 46 -4.68 -10.10 0.84
C LEU A 46 -4.13 -10.90 -0.35
N GLY A 47 -4.45 -10.46 -1.56
CA GLY A 47 -3.97 -11.12 -2.77
C GLY A 47 -3.59 -10.12 -3.86
N ASP A 48 -2.75 -10.57 -4.78
CA ASP A 48 -2.43 -9.87 -6.01
C ASP A 48 -3.66 -9.91 -6.94
N ILE A 49 -4.12 -8.75 -7.40
CA ILE A 49 -5.32 -8.66 -8.23
C ILE A 49 -5.18 -9.40 -9.57
N TYR A 50 -3.94 -9.54 -10.09
CA TYR A 50 -3.65 -10.26 -11.32
C TYR A 50 -3.46 -11.76 -11.09
N ARG A 51 -3.31 -12.19 -9.82
CA ARG A 51 -3.16 -13.59 -9.40
C ARG A 51 -4.07 -13.88 -8.20
N PRO A 52 -5.40 -13.82 -8.36
CA PRO A 52 -6.36 -13.91 -7.25
C PRO A 52 -6.35 -15.26 -6.51
N ALA A 53 -5.77 -16.30 -7.12
CA ALA A 53 -5.57 -17.60 -6.47
C ALA A 53 -4.37 -17.63 -5.50
N VAL A 54 -3.53 -16.59 -5.50
CA VAL A 54 -2.32 -16.49 -4.66
C VAL A 54 -2.60 -15.54 -3.50
N VAL A 55 -2.85 -16.13 -2.33
CA VAL A 55 -2.93 -15.39 -1.08
C VAL A 55 -1.52 -15.00 -0.64
N MET A 56 -1.32 -13.72 -0.39
CA MET A 56 -0.06 -13.17 0.14
C MET A 56 -0.01 -13.25 1.66
N ASP A 57 -1.12 -12.88 2.32
CA ASP A 57 -1.24 -12.87 3.78
C ASP A 57 -2.72 -12.89 4.20
N SER A 58 -2.97 -13.06 5.50
CA SER A 58 -4.30 -13.02 6.10
C SER A 58 -4.32 -12.21 7.39
N ALA A 59 -5.39 -11.45 7.60
CA ALA A 59 -5.60 -10.66 8.81
C ALA A 59 -6.97 -10.98 9.43
N VAL A 60 -7.04 -10.89 10.76
CA VAL A 60 -8.33 -10.90 11.46
C VAL A 60 -8.98 -9.52 11.30
N VAL A 61 -10.24 -9.52 10.90
CA VAL A 61 -11.10 -8.34 10.92
C VAL A 61 -11.95 -8.38 12.16
N LYS A 62 -11.98 -7.27 12.90
CA LYS A 62 -12.87 -7.08 14.04
C LYS A 62 -13.43 -5.67 14.07
N ASN A 63 -14.75 -5.54 14.07
CA ASN A 63 -15.46 -4.25 13.99
C ASN A 63 -14.99 -3.40 12.80
N GLY A 64 -14.69 -4.04 11.67
CA GLY A 64 -14.18 -3.40 10.46
C GLY A 64 -12.72 -2.94 10.52
N GLU A 65 -11.99 -3.22 11.61
CA GLU A 65 -10.57 -2.94 11.74
C GLU A 65 -9.73 -4.18 11.42
N PHE A 66 -8.63 -4.00 10.69
CA PHE A 66 -7.68 -5.06 10.34
C PHE A 66 -6.28 -4.49 10.06
N SER A 67 -5.26 -5.36 10.08
CA SER A 67 -3.88 -4.97 9.79
C SER A 67 -3.09 -6.12 9.18
N PHE A 68 -2.38 -5.87 8.08
CA PHE A 68 -1.45 -6.80 7.43
C PHE A 68 -0.01 -6.32 7.57
N HIS A 69 0.92 -7.25 7.79
CA HIS A 69 2.31 -6.96 8.13
C HIS A 69 3.23 -7.85 7.28
N LEU A 70 3.63 -7.34 6.12
CA LEU A 70 4.43 -8.10 5.15
C LEU A 70 5.90 -7.74 5.29
N ALA A 71 6.73 -8.75 5.54
CA ALA A 71 8.18 -8.63 5.42
C ALA A 71 8.57 -8.73 3.94
N VAL A 72 9.31 -7.73 3.45
CA VAL A 72 9.72 -7.62 2.05
C VAL A 72 11.23 -7.47 1.92
N ASN A 73 11.81 -8.05 0.86
CA ASN A 73 13.24 -7.91 0.54
C ASN A 73 13.50 -6.58 -0.20
N ASP A 74 14.75 -6.26 -0.53
CA ASP A 74 15.14 -5.01 -1.21
C ASP A 74 14.58 -4.88 -2.64
N ASP A 75 14.28 -6.01 -3.28
CA ASP A 75 13.75 -6.08 -4.65
C ASP A 75 12.22 -5.89 -4.73
N PHE A 76 11.54 -5.65 -3.60
CA PHE A 76 10.10 -5.41 -3.60
C PHE A 76 9.75 -4.13 -4.37
N GLU A 77 8.86 -4.31 -5.35
CA GLU A 77 8.20 -3.27 -6.13
C GLU A 77 6.75 -3.09 -5.64
N PRO A 78 6.15 -1.89 -5.80
CA PRO A 78 4.74 -1.68 -5.50
C PRO A 78 3.84 -2.72 -6.16
N LEU A 79 2.89 -3.26 -5.39
CA LEU A 79 1.97 -4.31 -5.85
C LEU A 79 0.53 -3.81 -5.85
N PHE A 80 -0.19 -4.05 -6.94
CA PHE A 80 -1.61 -3.78 -6.98
C PHE A 80 -2.38 -4.96 -6.40
N VAL A 81 -2.97 -4.75 -5.21
CA VAL A 81 -3.55 -5.79 -4.38
C VAL A 81 -5.04 -5.59 -4.18
N GLN A 82 -5.71 -6.66 -3.75
CA GLN A 82 -7.13 -6.72 -3.46
C GLN A 82 -7.38 -7.51 -2.18
N LEU A 83 -8.47 -7.17 -1.49
CA LEU A 83 -8.92 -7.84 -0.29
C LEU A 83 -10.01 -8.85 -0.62
N TYR A 84 -9.95 -10.03 -0.01
CA TYR A 84 -10.87 -11.14 -0.24
C TYR A 84 -11.42 -11.70 1.07
N PHE A 85 -12.65 -12.21 1.01
CA PHE A 85 -13.24 -13.03 2.07
C PHE A 85 -13.45 -14.44 1.56
N ASN A 86 -13.25 -15.43 2.44
CA ASN A 86 -13.66 -16.80 2.15
C ASN A 86 -15.16 -16.96 2.42
N ARG A 87 -15.94 -17.08 1.36
CA ARG A 87 -17.37 -17.40 1.44
C ARG A 87 -17.59 -18.81 0.90
N GLN A 88 -17.98 -19.71 1.80
CA GLN A 88 -18.33 -21.10 1.45
C GLN A 88 -17.22 -21.86 0.70
N GLY A 89 -15.96 -21.56 0.99
CA GLY A 89 -14.80 -22.19 0.35
C GLY A 89 -14.24 -21.44 -0.85
N ASN A 90 -14.89 -20.34 -1.27
CA ASN A 90 -14.44 -19.51 -2.39
C ASN A 90 -13.93 -18.16 -1.89
N LEU A 91 -12.76 -17.74 -2.37
CA LEU A 91 -12.26 -16.39 -2.13
C LEU A 91 -13.01 -15.41 -3.03
N GLU A 92 -13.76 -14.50 -2.42
CA GLU A 92 -14.52 -13.48 -3.12
C GLU A 92 -13.95 -12.10 -2.83
N PRO A 93 -13.66 -11.31 -3.88
CA PRO A 93 -13.12 -9.96 -3.73
C PRO A 93 -14.14 -9.03 -3.09
N LEU A 94 -13.65 -8.15 -2.23
CA LEU A 94 -14.47 -7.12 -1.61
C LEU A 94 -14.59 -5.88 -2.47
N ILE A 95 -15.67 -5.14 -2.21
CA ILE A 95 -15.79 -3.76 -2.63
C ILE A 95 -16.14 -2.85 -1.47
N PHE A 96 -15.51 -1.67 -1.46
CA PHE A 96 -15.82 -0.58 -0.57
C PHE A 96 -15.77 0.77 -1.31
N ASP A 97 -16.54 1.73 -0.80
CA ASP A 97 -16.34 3.14 -1.15
C ASP A 97 -15.12 3.61 -0.35
N SER A 98 -14.02 3.94 -1.02
CA SER A 98 -12.81 4.44 -0.35
C SER A 98 -12.94 5.94 -0.08
N ASP A 99 -12.65 6.35 1.15
CA ASP A 99 -12.53 7.77 1.51
C ASP A 99 -11.17 8.36 1.09
N ASP A 100 -10.15 7.49 0.95
CA ASP A 100 -8.78 7.87 0.62
C ASP A 100 -8.54 8.04 -0.89
N VAL A 101 -9.32 7.34 -1.72
CA VAL A 101 -9.27 7.45 -3.17
C VAL A 101 -10.54 8.15 -3.64
N LEU A 102 -10.40 9.35 -4.20
CA LEU A 102 -11.52 10.10 -4.78
C LEU A 102 -11.59 9.86 -6.29
N ALA A 103 -12.81 9.66 -6.79
CA ALA A 103 -13.09 9.69 -8.22
C ALA A 103 -12.88 11.10 -8.78
N ALA A 104 -12.76 11.23 -10.10
CA ALA A 104 -12.57 12.53 -10.77
C ALA A 104 -13.68 13.57 -10.49
N ASN A 105 -14.85 13.12 -10.02
CA ASN A 105 -15.96 13.98 -9.62
C ASN A 105 -15.93 14.37 -8.12
N GLY A 106 -14.85 14.07 -7.40
CA GLY A 106 -14.66 14.39 -5.99
C GLY A 106 -15.45 13.51 -5.01
N LYS A 107 -16.12 12.45 -5.48
CA LYS A 107 -16.80 11.46 -4.62
C LYS A 107 -15.86 10.31 -4.27
N ALA A 108 -16.16 9.61 -3.18
CA ALA A 108 -15.49 8.35 -2.82
C ALA A 108 -15.44 7.41 -4.04
N PHE A 109 -14.25 6.89 -4.34
CA PHE A 109 -14.05 5.99 -5.46
C PHE A 109 -14.47 4.58 -5.05
N TYR A 110 -15.34 4.00 -5.86
CA TYR A 110 -15.74 2.60 -5.74
C TYR A 110 -14.57 1.73 -6.18
N THR A 111 -13.85 1.15 -5.23
CA THR A 111 -12.64 0.38 -5.53
C THR A 111 -12.68 -1.02 -4.97
N ASN A 112 -12.03 -1.91 -5.71
CA ASN A 112 -11.75 -3.27 -5.31
C ASN A 112 -10.24 -3.53 -5.20
N GLY A 113 -9.38 -2.54 -5.45
CA GLY A 113 -7.94 -2.69 -5.38
C GLY A 113 -7.21 -1.41 -5.00
N PHE A 114 -6.00 -1.54 -4.49
CA PHE A 114 -5.13 -0.42 -4.09
C PHE A 114 -3.66 -0.79 -4.26
N MET A 115 -2.81 0.23 -4.40
CA MET A 115 -1.38 0.03 -4.52
C MET A 115 -0.78 -0.17 -3.13
N LEU A 116 0.03 -1.21 -2.98
CA LEU A 116 0.73 -1.53 -1.76
C LEU A 116 2.21 -1.18 -1.93
N GLU A 117 2.68 -0.24 -1.14
CA GLU A 117 4.04 0.29 -1.19
C GLU A 117 4.77 0.06 0.14
N ARG A 118 6.09 0.22 0.15
CA ARG A 118 6.87 0.15 1.39
C ARG A 118 6.42 1.20 2.38
N GLY A 119 6.42 0.83 3.66
CA GLY A 119 5.92 1.68 4.73
C GLY A 119 4.47 1.37 5.06
N ALA A 120 3.75 2.36 5.57
CA ALA A 120 2.38 2.21 6.03
C ALA A 120 1.38 2.78 5.01
N THR A 121 0.41 1.97 4.61
CA THR A 121 -0.76 2.36 3.84
C THR A 121 -1.98 2.24 4.74
N ALA A 122 -2.79 3.30 4.80
CA ALA A 122 -4.06 3.29 5.51
C ALA A 122 -5.20 3.23 4.48
N ILE A 123 -6.24 2.44 4.78
CA ILE A 123 -7.47 2.39 3.99
C ILE A 123 -8.69 2.56 4.88
N THR A 124 -9.55 3.48 4.50
CA THR A 124 -10.80 3.80 5.18
C THR A 124 -11.94 3.85 4.18
N GLY A 125 -13.15 3.56 4.65
CA GLY A 125 -14.32 3.56 3.78
C GLY A 125 -15.53 2.82 4.33
N VAL A 126 -16.47 2.51 3.42
CA VAL A 126 -17.72 1.81 3.74
C VAL A 126 -17.87 0.57 2.88
N TYR A 127 -18.07 -0.59 3.53
CA TYR A 127 -18.26 -1.87 2.87
C TYR A 127 -19.53 -1.87 2.00
N LYS A 128 -19.42 -2.36 0.75
CA LYS A 128 -20.52 -2.42 -0.21
C LYS A 128 -20.91 -3.81 -0.64
N GLY A 129 -20.22 -4.83 -0.16
CA GLY A 129 -20.44 -6.22 -0.56
C GLY A 129 -19.25 -6.80 -1.30
N PHE A 130 -19.56 -7.82 -2.10
CA PHE A 130 -18.58 -8.53 -2.92
C PHE A 130 -18.58 -7.99 -4.34
N SER A 131 -17.45 -8.05 -5.02
CA SER A 131 -17.42 -7.73 -6.45
C SER A 131 -18.24 -8.75 -7.21
N PRO A 132 -19.16 -8.33 -8.10
CA PRO A 132 -19.78 -9.26 -9.03
C PRO A 132 -18.67 -9.97 -9.80
N CYS A 133 -18.74 -11.30 -9.86
CA CYS A 133 -17.82 -12.10 -10.67
C CYS A 133 -17.97 -11.67 -12.13
N CYS A 134 -16.85 -11.26 -12.74
CA CYS A 134 -16.73 -11.14 -14.18
C CYS A 134 -16.70 -12.53 -14.83
#